data_AF-A0A537RDC1-F1
#
_entry.id   AF-A0A537RDC1-F1
#
_cell.length_a   1.000
_cell.length_b   1.000
_cell.length_c   1.000
_cell.angle_alpha   90.00
_cell.angle_beta   90.00
_cell.angle_gamma   90.00
#
_symmetry.space_group_name_H-M   'P 1'
#
loop_
_entity.id
_entity.type
_entity.pdbx_description
1 polymer ?
#
loop_
_entity_poly.entity_id
_entity_poly.type
_entity_poly.pdbx_seq_one_letter_code
_entity_poly.pdbx_strand_id
1 'polypeptide(L)'
;MPLLVGLPKAKELLYTGRIVTSEEAERIGLLNQVVPAARLLDTCIEIGQMIAKNDARMVQGLKRLLHEQIGMGWRERYDNEEQARATWLAAGHPREGFKDFLSRKGSG
;
A
#
# COMPACT_ATOMS: atom_id res chain seq x y z
N MET A 1 11.81 -3.37 6.51
CA MET A 1 11.26 -3.62 7.87
C MET A 1 10.99 -2.34 8.67
N PRO A 2 11.95 -1.41 8.89
CA PRO A 2 11.69 -0.22 9.71
C PRO A 2 10.53 0.66 9.19
N LEU A 3 10.34 0.71 7.88
CA LEU A 3 9.24 1.43 7.23
C LEU A 3 7.88 0.73 7.33
N LEU A 4 7.85 -0.55 7.72
CA LEU A 4 6.62 -1.34 7.86
C LEU A 4 6.17 -1.37 9.32
N VAL A 5 7.09 -1.70 10.23
CA VAL A 5 6.76 -1.97 11.65
C VAL A 5 7.31 -0.93 12.63
N GLY A 6 7.96 0.12 12.11
CA GLY A 6 8.69 1.10 12.91
C GLY A 6 10.09 0.63 13.33
N LEU A 7 10.97 1.60 13.60
CA LEU A 7 12.36 1.33 13.95
C LEU A 7 12.55 0.49 15.23
N PRO A 8 11.80 0.69 16.33
CA PRO A 8 11.98 -0.09 17.55
C PRO A 8 11.68 -1.58 17.35
N LYS A 9 10.51 -1.90 16.77
CA LYS A 9 10.11 -3.29 16.53
C LYS A 9 10.99 -3.96 15.48
N ALA A 10 11.41 -3.23 14.46
CA ALA A 10 12.35 -3.75 13.48
C ALA A 10 13.68 -4.18 14.12
N LYS A 11 14.26 -3.37 15.02
CA LYS A 11 15.49 -3.74 15.75
C LYS A 11 15.31 -4.99 16.60
N GLU A 12 14.22 -5.06 17.37
CA GLU A 12 13.91 -6.23 18.19
C GLU A 12 13.88 -7.51 17.36
N LEU A 13 13.10 -7.54 16.27
CA LEU A 13 12.95 -8.74 15.44
C LEU A 13 14.25 -9.10 14.70
N LEU A 14 14.97 -8.12 14.17
CA LEU A 14 16.22 -8.37 13.43
C LEU A 14 17.36 -8.84 14.35
N TYR A 15 17.45 -8.35 15.59
CA TYR A 15 18.52 -8.74 16.51
C TYR A 15 18.22 -10.04 17.25
N THR A 16 16.96 -10.32 17.53
CA THR A 16 16.57 -11.55 18.24
C THR A 16 16.35 -12.72 17.31
N GLY A 17 16.00 -12.48 16.03
CA GLY A 17 15.64 -13.53 15.08
C GLY A 17 14.43 -14.37 15.54
N ARG A 18 13.65 -13.89 16.52
CA ARG A 18 12.56 -14.68 17.10
C ARG A 18 11.43 -14.88 16.10
N ILE A 19 10.69 -15.96 16.29
CA ILE A 19 9.46 -16.23 15.54
C ILE A 19 8.38 -15.21 15.97
N VAL A 20 7.60 -14.77 14.99
CA VAL A 20 6.47 -13.84 15.15
C VAL A 20 5.21 -14.58 14.69
N THR A 21 4.13 -14.50 15.47
CA THR A 21 2.84 -15.09 15.09
C THR A 21 2.13 -14.22 14.05
N SER A 22 1.13 -14.78 13.36
CA SER A 22 0.29 -14.04 12.43
C SER A 22 -0.37 -12.81 13.07
N GLU A 23 -0.87 -12.95 14.28
CA GLU A 23 -1.61 -11.90 15.01
C GLU A 23 -0.66 -10.78 15.44
N GLU A 24 0.55 -11.11 15.90
CA GLU A 24 1.54 -10.08 16.19
C GLU A 24 1.96 -9.37 14.90
N ALA A 25 2.22 -10.12 13.83
CA ALA A 25 2.66 -9.57 12.55
C ALA A 25 1.64 -8.59 11.96
N GLU A 26 0.34 -8.88 12.06
CA GLU A 26 -0.73 -7.96 11.70
C GLU A 26 -0.74 -6.71 12.59
N ARG A 27 -0.71 -6.90 13.92
CA ARG A 27 -0.75 -5.78 14.88
C ARG A 27 0.41 -4.79 14.71
N ILE A 28 1.59 -5.27 14.31
CA ILE A 28 2.76 -4.42 14.09
C ILE A 28 2.85 -3.85 12.67
N GLY A 29 1.91 -4.17 11.78
CA GLY A 29 1.92 -3.69 10.39
C GLY A 29 2.86 -4.45 9.44
N LEU A 30 3.30 -5.66 9.83
CA LEU A 30 4.05 -6.56 8.95
C LEU A 30 3.12 -7.29 7.98
N LEU A 31 1.91 -7.63 8.42
CA LEU A 31 0.83 -8.15 7.59
C LEU A 31 -0.33 -7.15 7.56
N ASN A 32 -1.05 -7.11 6.44
CA ASN A 32 -2.23 -6.24 6.31
C ASN A 32 -3.46 -6.83 7.03
N GLN A 33 -3.58 -8.15 7.07
CA GLN A 33 -4.70 -8.86 7.72
C GLN A 33 -4.38 -10.33 8.00
N VAL A 34 -5.02 -10.90 9.02
CA VAL A 34 -5.06 -12.37 9.29
C VAL A 34 -6.44 -12.92 8.97
N VAL A 35 -6.49 -14.06 8.27
CA VAL A 35 -7.74 -14.76 7.92
C VAL A 35 -7.62 -16.26 8.17
N PRO A 36 -8.74 -16.99 8.36
CA PRO A 36 -8.72 -18.44 8.41
C PRO A 36 -8.07 -19.03 7.15
N ALA A 37 -7.26 -20.09 7.31
CA ALA A 37 -6.51 -20.69 6.21
C ALA A 37 -7.40 -21.10 5.02
N ALA A 38 -8.60 -21.62 5.28
CA ALA A 38 -9.58 -21.99 4.25
C ALA A 38 -10.09 -20.80 3.41
N ARG A 39 -9.92 -19.57 3.88
CA ARG A 39 -10.37 -18.33 3.21
C ARG A 39 -9.22 -17.53 2.61
N LEU A 40 -7.97 -18.00 2.72
CA LEU A 40 -6.79 -17.26 2.28
C LEU A 40 -6.88 -16.87 0.80
N LEU A 41 -7.09 -17.87 -0.07
CA LEU A 41 -7.12 -17.64 -1.51
C LEU A 41 -8.30 -16.75 -1.92
N ASP A 42 -9.49 -17.03 -1.41
CA ASP A 42 -10.69 -16.23 -1.66
C ASP A 42 -10.45 -14.77 -1.31
N THR A 43 -9.90 -14.51 -0.13
CA THR A 43 -9.65 -13.14 0.33
C THR A 43 -8.59 -12.43 -0.51
N CYS A 44 -7.52 -13.13 -0.91
CA CYS A 44 -6.52 -12.59 -1.83
C CYS A 44 -7.14 -12.22 -3.19
N ILE A 45 -8.02 -13.08 -3.73
CA ILE A 45 -8.71 -12.84 -5.00
C ILE A 45 -9.66 -11.65 -4.87
N GLU A 46 -10.43 -11.55 -3.80
CA GLU A 46 -11.34 -10.43 -3.53
C GLU A 46 -10.58 -9.09 -3.54
N ILE A 47 -9.44 -9.01 -2.85
CA ILE A 47 -8.58 -7.81 -2.85
C ILE A 47 -8.00 -7.54 -4.24
N GLY A 48 -7.50 -8.58 -4.92
CA GLY A 48 -6.97 -8.47 -6.28
C GLY A 48 -8.01 -7.93 -7.27
N GLN A 49 -9.25 -8.40 -7.18
CA GLN A 49 -10.38 -7.90 -7.96
C GLN A 49 -10.71 -6.44 -7.64
N MET A 50 -10.65 -6.04 -6.36
CA MET A 50 -10.83 -4.63 -5.99
C MET A 50 -9.76 -3.73 -6.61
N ILE A 51 -8.50 -4.18 -6.64
CA ILE A 51 -7.42 -3.43 -7.29
C ILE A 51 -7.63 -3.38 -8.80
N ALA A 52 -7.94 -4.52 -9.43
CA ALA A 52 -8.09 -4.66 -10.88
C ALA A 52 -9.28 -3.89 -11.47
N LYS A 53 -10.26 -3.48 -10.65
CA LYS A 53 -11.36 -2.60 -11.07
C LYS A 53 -10.92 -1.15 -11.32
N ASN A 54 -9.77 -0.72 -10.79
CA ASN A 54 -9.27 0.64 -11.00
C ASN A 54 -8.53 0.77 -12.34
N ASP A 55 -8.35 2.00 -12.82
CA ASP A 55 -7.56 2.26 -14.02
C ASP A 55 -6.12 1.72 -13.83
N ALA A 56 -5.69 0.83 -14.73
CA ALA A 56 -4.42 0.14 -14.62
C ALA A 56 -3.22 1.11 -14.63
N ARG A 57 -3.30 2.23 -15.36
CA ARG A 57 -2.22 3.24 -15.41
C ARG A 57 -2.12 3.95 -14.06
N MET A 58 -3.25 4.24 -13.43
CA MET A 58 -3.27 4.86 -12.09
C MET A 58 -2.68 3.92 -11.03
N VAL A 59 -3.04 2.63 -11.04
CA VAL A 59 -2.47 1.64 -10.11
C VAL A 59 -0.96 1.50 -10.31
N GLN A 60 -0.50 1.41 -11.56
CA GLN A 60 0.92 1.31 -11.88
C GLN A 60 1.70 2.57 -11.50
N GLY A 61 1.14 3.76 -11.79
CA GLY A 61 1.74 5.04 -11.44
C GLY A 61 1.85 5.24 -9.92
N LEU A 62 0.81 4.92 -9.15
CA LEU A 62 0.87 4.95 -7.69
C LEU A 62 1.90 3.96 -7.14
N LYS A 63 1.94 2.74 -7.65
CA LYS A 63 2.95 1.75 -7.24
C LYS A 63 4.36 2.28 -7.48
N ARG A 64 4.59 2.91 -8.63
CA ARG A 64 5.88 3.49 -8.99
C ARG A 64 6.28 4.62 -8.03
N LEU A 65 5.38 5.59 -7.79
CA LEU A 65 5.61 6.69 -6.86
C LEU A 65 5.94 6.17 -5.45
N LEU A 66 5.13 5.26 -4.92
CA LEU A 66 5.34 4.70 -3.59
C LEU A 66 6.66 3.94 -3.47
N HIS A 67 7.11 3.23 -4.51
CA HIS A 67 8.36 2.49 -4.48
C HIS A 67 9.60 3.38 -4.70
N GLU A 68 9.52 4.34 -5.62
CA GLU A 68 10.65 5.21 -5.97
C GLU A 68 10.86 6.33 -4.94
N GLN A 69 9.82 6.74 -4.21
CA GLN A 69 9.93 7.82 -3.21
C GLN A 69 10.38 7.35 -1.81
N ILE A 70 10.49 6.04 -1.58
CA ILE A 70 11.00 5.51 -0.31
C ILE A 70 12.45 5.97 -0.12
N GLY A 71 12.70 6.74 0.95
CA GLY A 71 14.01 7.30 1.27
C GLY A 71 14.32 8.70 0.69
N MET A 72 13.50 9.22 -0.24
CA MET A 72 13.63 10.60 -0.74
C MET A 72 13.28 11.63 0.33
N GLY A 73 14.01 12.74 0.35
CA GLY A 73 13.70 13.90 1.20
C GLY A 73 12.36 14.53 0.81
N TRP A 74 11.70 15.22 1.74
CA TRP A 74 10.36 15.78 1.53
C TRP A 74 10.22 16.67 0.29
N ARG A 75 11.25 17.46 -0.07
CA ARG A 75 11.25 18.30 -1.28
C ARG A 75 11.29 17.48 -2.57
N GLU A 76 12.14 16.45 -2.60
CA GLU A 76 12.30 15.58 -3.76
C GLU A 76 11.03 14.75 -4.03
N ARG A 77 10.29 14.36 -2.98
CA ARG A 77 8.98 13.72 -3.12
C ARG A 77 7.94 14.64 -3.75
N TYR A 78 7.85 15.88 -3.25
CA TYR A 78 6.90 16.87 -3.75
C TYR A 78 7.13 17.17 -5.24
N ASP A 79 8.39 17.37 -5.64
CA ASP A 79 8.74 17.65 -7.04
C ASP A 79 8.42 16.45 -7.95
N ASN A 80 8.62 15.22 -7.46
CA ASN A 80 8.32 14.00 -8.21
C ASN A 80 6.81 13.73 -8.33
N GLU A 81 6.01 14.07 -7.30
CA GLU A 81 4.54 14.03 -7.38
C GLU A 81 4.00 15.00 -8.43
N GLU A 82 4.51 16.24 -8.47
CA GLU A 82 4.04 17.24 -9.43
C GLU A 82 4.44 16.88 -10.87
N GLN A 83 5.65 16.35 -11.10
CA GLN A 83 6.04 15.85 -12.42
C GLN A 83 5.19 14.66 -12.87
N ALA A 84 4.92 13.71 -11.98
CA ALA A 84 4.10 12.56 -12.31
C ALA A 84 2.68 12.99 -12.72
N ARG A 85 2.10 13.93 -11.97
CA ARG A 85 0.78 14.53 -12.26
C ARG A 85 0.74 15.25 -13.61
N ALA A 86 1.81 15.95 -13.96
CA ALA A 86 1.94 16.70 -15.21
C ALA A 86 2.23 15.82 -16.45
N THR A 87 2.69 14.57 -16.26
CA THR A 87 3.16 13.71 -17.35
C THR A 87 2.41 12.39 -17.43
N TRP A 88 2.91 11.33 -16.81
CA TRP A 88 2.41 9.96 -16.98
C TRP A 88 1.16 9.64 -16.16
N LEU A 89 0.77 10.48 -15.19
CA LEU A 89 -0.55 10.48 -14.57
C LEU A 89 -1.51 11.52 -15.18
N ALA A 90 -1.13 12.21 -16.25
CA ALA A 90 -1.98 13.23 -16.88
C ALA A 90 -3.25 12.66 -17.52
N ALA A 91 -3.35 11.34 -17.67
CA ALA A 91 -4.49 10.68 -18.29
C ALA A 91 -5.62 10.42 -17.28
N GLY A 92 -6.50 11.41 -17.14
CA GLY A 92 -7.76 11.32 -16.38
C GLY A 92 -7.63 11.83 -14.94
N HIS A 93 -8.62 12.61 -14.50
CA HIS A 93 -8.61 13.20 -13.15
C HIS A 93 -8.58 12.05 -12.11
N PRO A 94 -7.81 12.12 -10.99
CA PRO A 94 -7.71 11.03 -10.01
C PRO A 94 -9.07 10.53 -9.48
N ARG A 95 -10.04 11.44 -9.40
CA ARG A 95 -11.45 11.09 -9.08
C ARG A 95 -12.08 10.10 -10.05
N GLU A 96 -11.66 10.07 -11.31
CA GLU A 96 -12.17 9.18 -12.33
C GLU A 96 -11.54 7.79 -12.28
N GLY A 97 -10.24 7.71 -11.98
CA GLY A 97 -9.52 6.44 -11.83
C GLY A 97 -9.89 5.63 -10.59
N PHE A 98 -10.47 6.29 -9.57
CA PHE A 98 -10.84 5.70 -8.28
C PHE A 98 -12.32 5.94 -7.90
N LYS A 99 -13.23 6.12 -8.87
CA LYS A 99 -14.65 6.43 -8.61
C LYS A 99 -15.30 5.48 -7.60
N ASP A 100 -15.04 4.18 -7.70
CA ASP A 100 -15.62 3.17 -6.81
C ASP A 100 -15.05 3.24 -5.39
N PHE A 101 -13.77 3.62 -5.24
CA PHE A 101 -13.15 3.82 -3.93
C PHE A 101 -13.67 5.11 -3.27
N LEU A 102 -13.76 6.20 -4.03
CA LEU A 102 -14.15 7.52 -3.52
C LEU A 102 -15.65 7.68 -3.26
N SER A 103 -16.49 6.84 -3.86
CA SER A 103 -17.94 6.84 -3.66
C SER A 103 -18.40 6.04 -2.43
N ARG A 104 -17.51 5.26 -1.80
CA ARG A 104 -17.79 4.59 -0.54
C ARG A 104 -17.93 5.64 0.57
N LYS A 105 -19.13 5.81 1.12
CA LYS A 105 -19.31 6.48 2.41
C LYS A 105 -18.62 5.61 3.47
N GLY A 106 -17.75 6.22 4.27
CA GLY A 106 -17.15 5.52 5.41
C GLY A 106 -18.26 4.89 6.24
N SER A 107 -18.21 3.57 6.42
CA SER A 107 -19.04 2.91 7.43
C SER A 107 -18.44 3.27 8.79
N GLY A 108 -18.87 4.42 9.30
CA GLY A 108 -18.69 4.91 10.66
C GLY A 108 -20.03 5.43 11.15
#